data_AF-A0A7L0SD78-F1
#
_entry.id   AF-A0A7L0SD78-F1
#
_cell.length_a   1.000
_cell.length_b   1.000
_cell.length_c   1.000
_cell.angle_alpha   90.00
_cell.angle_beta   90.00
_cell.angle_gamma   90.00
#
_symmetry.space_group_name_H-M   'P 1'
#
loop_
_entity.id
_entity.type
_entity.pdbx_description
1 polymer ?
#
loop_
_entity_poly.entity_id
_entity_poly.type
_entity_poly.pdbx_seq_one_letter_code
_entity_poly.pdbx_strand_id
1 'polypeptide(L)'
;SVPPGWAHAGRLDPGHEVQLTLALRQRDTARLAQLVGAVSDPRSPRYGKFLSLEQVRDLVQPSPAALMAVLKWLRGHGVQRCWSVATLDFLECRMPASTAERLLPGAEFHRYVKGQRSVVRSPLPYTVPEELAEHLDFVGGLHRFPAERKVVSRAWARKEMEWGQQSEGRAAFHLGVTPSVIRKRYNMTGGDVGLAPNNSQACAQFLEQYFHQADLAEFMQLFGRSFGHRSQVDRVVGHQGKGKAGLEASLDVEYIMSTGANLSRPRCVPAGRHESQEPFLAWLLLLSNMSSLPWVHSVSYGDDEDSLSRAYMERVNVEFMKAAARGLTILFASGDDGAGCRRVPGGKHTFRPSFPASSPYVTTVGGTSFKNP
;
A
#
# COMPACT_ATOMS: atom_id res chain seq x y z
N SER A 1 -8.72 -18.51 4.66
CA SER A 1 -8.92 -18.75 6.10
C SER A 1 -8.90 -17.42 6.84
N VAL A 2 -9.53 -17.34 8.01
CA VAL A 2 -9.55 -16.12 8.83
C VAL A 2 -8.18 -15.94 9.51
N PRO A 3 -7.50 -14.78 9.39
CA PRO A 3 -6.19 -14.59 10.02
C PRO A 3 -6.26 -14.55 11.56
N PRO A 4 -5.16 -14.89 12.26
CA PRO A 4 -5.11 -14.85 13.71
C PRO A 4 -5.55 -13.51 14.33
N GLY A 5 -6.39 -13.60 15.36
CA GLY A 5 -6.90 -12.46 16.12
C GLY A 5 -8.12 -11.76 15.52
N TRP A 6 -8.58 -12.14 14.32
CA TRP A 6 -9.89 -11.75 13.82
C TRP A 6 -10.95 -12.73 14.32
N ALA A 7 -12.04 -12.20 14.85
CA ALA A 7 -13.20 -12.97 15.29
C ALA A 7 -14.35 -12.79 14.28
N HIS A 8 -15.08 -13.86 14.01
CA HIS A 8 -16.30 -13.81 13.21
C HIS A 8 -17.42 -13.20 14.05
N ALA A 9 -18.02 -12.11 13.56
CA ALA A 9 -19.06 -11.37 14.27
C ALA A 9 -20.48 -11.76 13.81
N GLY A 10 -20.61 -12.36 12.62
CA GLY A 10 -21.88 -12.82 12.07
C GLY A 10 -22.03 -12.56 10.57
N ARG A 11 -23.13 -13.05 9.99
CA ARG A 11 -23.54 -12.76 8.61
C ARG A 11 -23.93 -11.29 8.47
N LEU A 12 -23.60 -10.70 7.34
CA LEU A 12 -23.92 -9.31 7.05
C LEU A 12 -25.41 -9.15 6.70
N ASP A 13 -26.00 -8.01 7.09
CA ASP A 13 -27.37 -7.69 6.69
C ASP A 13 -27.49 -7.60 5.15
N PRO A 14 -28.53 -8.19 4.53
CA PRO A 14 -28.73 -8.19 3.07
C PRO A 14 -28.77 -6.81 2.42
N GLY A 15 -29.21 -5.79 3.15
CA GLY A 15 -29.30 -4.39 2.73
C GLY A 15 -28.04 -3.58 3.01
N HIS A 16 -27.07 -4.13 3.75
CA HIS A 16 -25.82 -3.45 4.04
C HIS A 16 -25.04 -3.18 2.76
N GLU A 17 -24.52 -1.96 2.64
CA GLU A 17 -23.78 -1.52 1.47
C GLU A 17 -22.36 -2.07 1.45
N VAL A 18 -22.00 -2.77 0.38
CA VAL A 18 -20.64 -3.24 0.12
C VAL A 18 -20.06 -2.52 -1.09
N GLN A 19 -18.75 -2.27 -1.05
CA GLN A 19 -17.99 -1.74 -2.16
C GLN A 19 -17.05 -2.82 -2.70
N LEU A 20 -17.24 -3.20 -3.96
CA LEU A 20 -16.40 -4.18 -4.66
C LEU A 20 -15.58 -3.49 -5.75
N THR A 21 -14.37 -3.97 -5.96
CA THR A 21 -13.47 -3.47 -7.01
C THR A 21 -13.30 -4.53 -8.08
N LEU A 22 -13.83 -4.30 -9.27
CA LEU A 22 -13.68 -5.22 -10.40
C LEU A 22 -12.41 -4.87 -11.16
N ALA A 23 -11.46 -5.81 -11.20
CA ALA A 23 -10.23 -5.70 -11.96
C ALA A 23 -10.50 -6.21 -13.39
N LEU A 24 -10.63 -5.28 -14.34
CA LEU A 24 -10.91 -5.61 -15.74
C LEU A 24 -9.64 -6.06 -16.46
N ARG A 25 -9.74 -7.01 -17.38
CA ARG A 25 -8.60 -7.54 -18.14
C ARG A 25 -7.95 -6.43 -18.97
N GLN A 26 -6.67 -6.19 -18.71
CA GLN A 26 -5.86 -5.21 -19.43
C GLN A 26 -5.38 -5.75 -20.78
N ARG A 27 -5.09 -4.84 -21.71
CA ARG A 27 -4.47 -5.15 -23.01
C ARG A 27 -2.98 -4.83 -23.00
N ASP A 28 -2.25 -5.43 -23.95
CA ASP A 28 -0.86 -5.08 -24.29
C ASP A 28 0.12 -4.98 -23.11
N THR A 29 -0.06 -5.80 -22.07
CA THR A 29 0.81 -5.81 -20.88
C THR A 29 2.25 -6.20 -21.21
N ALA A 30 2.47 -7.03 -22.24
CA ALA A 30 3.79 -7.34 -22.75
C ALA A 30 4.47 -6.11 -23.39
N ARG A 31 3.71 -5.27 -24.11
CA ARG A 31 4.22 -4.02 -24.68
C ARG A 31 4.52 -3.01 -23.57
N LEU A 32 3.69 -2.94 -22.54
CA LEU A 32 3.97 -2.15 -21.35
C LEU A 32 5.31 -2.55 -20.72
N ALA A 33 5.56 -3.85 -20.51
CA ALA A 33 6.82 -4.34 -19.96
C ALA A 33 8.04 -3.92 -20.81
N GLN A 34 7.95 -4.01 -22.14
CA GLN A 34 9.00 -3.53 -23.05
C GLN A 34 9.23 -2.02 -22.92
N LEU A 35 8.15 -1.23 -22.81
CA LEU A 35 8.25 0.22 -22.63
C LEU A 35 8.88 0.57 -21.29
N VAL A 36 8.51 -0.12 -20.22
CA VAL A 36 9.14 0.03 -18.89
C VAL A 36 10.64 -0.17 -19.00
N GLY A 37 11.10 -1.29 -19.57
CA GLY A 37 12.54 -1.54 -19.76
C GLY A 37 13.23 -0.47 -20.59
N ALA A 38 12.57 0.03 -21.64
CA ALA A 38 13.14 1.08 -22.49
C ALA A 38 13.24 2.45 -21.81
N VAL A 39 12.31 2.80 -20.92
CA VAL A 39 12.33 4.10 -20.21
C VAL A 39 13.16 4.06 -18.92
N SER A 40 13.46 2.87 -18.39
CA SER A 40 14.22 2.69 -17.15
C SER A 40 15.68 2.25 -17.34
N ASP A 41 16.08 1.69 -18.49
CA ASP A 41 17.49 1.38 -18.76
C ASP A 41 18.28 2.67 -19.08
N PRO A 42 19.28 3.08 -18.27
CA PRO A 42 20.07 4.29 -18.50
C PRO A 42 20.87 4.28 -19.81
N ARG A 43 21.05 3.11 -20.44
CA ARG A 43 21.72 2.96 -21.74
C ARG A 43 20.75 3.07 -22.92
N SER A 44 19.45 3.05 -22.66
CA SER A 44 18.43 3.19 -23.70
C SER A 44 18.31 4.64 -24.15
N PRO A 45 18.16 4.91 -25.47
CA PRO A 45 17.84 6.26 -25.97
C PRO A 45 16.45 6.77 -25.55
N ARG A 46 15.64 5.91 -24.90
CA ARG A 46 14.34 6.23 -24.32
C ARG A 46 14.39 6.45 -22.80
N TYR A 47 15.56 6.34 -22.17
CA TYR A 47 15.70 6.57 -20.73
C TYR A 47 15.10 7.93 -20.32
N GLY A 48 14.28 7.93 -19.27
CA GLY A 48 13.61 9.13 -18.76
C GLY A 48 12.47 9.67 -19.62
N LYS A 49 12.17 9.08 -20.79
CA LYS A 49 11.04 9.47 -21.65
C LYS A 49 9.77 8.74 -21.21
N PHE A 50 9.31 9.06 -20.00
CA PHE A 50 8.17 8.43 -19.36
C PHE A 50 6.84 8.77 -20.05
N LEU A 51 5.85 7.89 -19.84
CA LEU A 51 4.51 8.01 -20.40
C LEU A 51 3.61 8.87 -19.52
N SER A 52 2.68 9.59 -20.15
CA SER A 52 1.55 10.20 -19.44
C SER A 52 0.55 9.13 -18.99
N LEU A 53 -0.34 9.49 -18.05
CA LEU A 53 -1.43 8.60 -17.62
C LEU A 53 -2.35 8.22 -18.79
N GLU A 54 -2.58 9.15 -19.72
CA GLU A 54 -3.39 8.93 -20.93
C GLU A 54 -2.71 7.95 -21.88
N GLN A 55 -1.40 8.07 -22.11
CA GLN A 55 -0.65 7.11 -22.91
C GLN A 55 -0.65 5.71 -22.31
N VAL A 56 -0.56 5.61 -20.97
CA VAL A 56 -0.71 4.33 -20.27
C VAL A 56 -2.12 3.79 -20.43
N ARG A 57 -3.17 4.60 -20.24
CA ARG A 57 -4.56 4.20 -20.46
C ARG A 57 -4.75 3.65 -21.86
N ASP A 58 -4.31 4.38 -22.88
CA ASP A 58 -4.57 4.02 -24.27
C ASP A 58 -3.95 2.66 -24.62
N LEU A 59 -2.81 2.34 -23.99
CA LEU A 59 -2.13 1.05 -24.09
C LEU A 59 -2.87 -0.08 -23.34
N VAL A 60 -3.25 0.15 -22.08
CA VAL A 60 -3.66 -0.96 -21.18
C VAL A 60 -5.17 -1.09 -21.00
N GLN A 61 -5.96 -0.09 -21.39
CA GLN A 61 -7.41 -0.11 -21.19
C GLN A 61 -8.05 -1.38 -21.77
N PRO A 62 -9.08 -1.95 -21.13
CA PRO A 62 -9.80 -3.10 -21.65
C PRO A 62 -10.35 -2.85 -23.05
N SER A 63 -10.70 -3.92 -23.77
CA SER A 63 -11.40 -3.76 -25.05
C SER A 63 -12.77 -3.11 -24.82
N PRO A 64 -13.28 -2.30 -25.77
CA PRO A 64 -14.63 -1.75 -25.67
C PRO A 64 -15.70 -2.83 -25.45
N ALA A 65 -15.53 -4.00 -26.07
CA ALA A 65 -16.40 -5.15 -25.87
C ALA A 65 -16.38 -5.65 -24.42
N ALA A 66 -15.21 -5.81 -23.81
CA ALA A 66 -15.08 -6.24 -22.41
C ALA A 66 -15.74 -5.24 -21.45
N LEU A 67 -15.48 -3.94 -21.65
CA LEU A 67 -16.09 -2.89 -20.83
C LEU A 67 -17.62 -2.88 -20.96
N MET A 68 -18.14 -2.98 -22.18
CA MET A 68 -19.59 -3.06 -22.42
C MET A 68 -20.20 -4.32 -21.80
N ALA A 69 -19.56 -5.49 -21.92
CA ALA A 69 -20.04 -6.73 -21.34
C ALA A 69 -20.17 -6.62 -19.82
N VAL A 70 -19.12 -6.14 -19.14
CA VAL A 70 -19.13 -5.97 -17.67
C VAL A 70 -20.15 -4.91 -17.24
N LEU A 71 -20.23 -3.77 -17.90
CA LEU A 71 -21.22 -2.72 -17.58
C LEU A 71 -22.66 -3.16 -17.84
N LYS A 72 -22.90 -3.99 -18.88
CA LYS A 72 -24.23 -4.56 -19.16
C LYS A 72 -24.61 -5.58 -18.08
N TRP A 73 -23.68 -6.45 -17.69
CA TRP A 73 -23.87 -7.42 -16.63
C TRP A 73 -24.19 -6.76 -15.28
N LEU A 74 -23.43 -5.73 -14.89
CA LEU A 74 -23.68 -4.97 -13.67
C LEU A 74 -25.06 -4.30 -13.67
N ARG A 75 -25.41 -3.62 -14.76
CA ARG A 75 -26.73 -2.98 -14.91
C ARG A 75 -27.87 -4.00 -14.90
N GLY A 76 -27.67 -5.18 -15.49
CA GLY A 76 -28.63 -6.28 -15.45
C GLY A 76 -28.96 -6.75 -14.03
N HIS A 77 -28.04 -6.57 -13.08
CA HIS A 77 -28.23 -6.86 -11.66
C HIS A 77 -28.66 -5.64 -10.83
N GLY A 78 -28.98 -4.51 -11.48
CA GLY A 78 -29.40 -3.28 -10.81
C GLY A 78 -28.25 -2.47 -10.20
N VAL A 79 -26.99 -2.78 -10.52
CA VAL A 79 -25.82 -2.05 -10.02
C VAL A 79 -25.60 -0.80 -10.89
N GLN A 80 -25.83 0.38 -10.32
CA GLN A 80 -25.72 1.66 -11.03
C GLN A 80 -24.63 2.58 -10.48
N ARG A 81 -24.28 2.45 -9.19
CA ARG A 81 -23.25 3.27 -8.54
C ARG A 81 -21.87 2.67 -8.75
N CYS A 82 -21.33 2.88 -9.94
CA CYS A 82 -19.98 2.46 -10.30
C CYS A 82 -19.12 3.64 -10.78
N TRP A 83 -17.85 3.64 -10.41
CA TRP A 83 -16.85 4.64 -10.83
C TRP A 83 -15.63 3.93 -11.39
N SER A 84 -15.12 4.43 -12.50
CA SER A 84 -13.88 3.92 -13.09
C SER A 84 -12.71 4.85 -12.80
N VAL A 85 -11.51 4.28 -12.77
CA VAL A 85 -10.26 5.04 -12.73
C VAL A 85 -9.94 5.59 -14.12
N ALA A 86 -9.06 6.58 -14.20
CA ALA A 86 -8.65 7.19 -15.46
C ALA A 86 -8.13 6.16 -16.48
N THR A 87 -7.47 5.07 -16.05
CA THR A 87 -6.99 4.00 -16.95
C THR A 87 -8.09 3.02 -17.43
N LEU A 88 -9.33 3.17 -16.97
CA LEU A 88 -10.50 2.38 -17.36
C LEU A 88 -10.44 0.88 -17.08
N ASP A 89 -9.43 0.41 -16.36
CA ASP A 89 -9.16 -1.00 -16.09
C ASP A 89 -9.58 -1.45 -14.68
N PHE A 90 -10.10 -0.54 -13.87
CA PHE A 90 -10.80 -0.85 -12.63
C PHE A 90 -12.17 -0.19 -12.61
N LEU A 91 -13.11 -0.89 -11.99
CA LEU A 91 -14.45 -0.39 -11.73
C LEU A 91 -14.81 -0.64 -10.26
N GLU A 92 -14.98 0.44 -9.50
CA GLU A 92 -15.45 0.38 -8.11
C GLU A 92 -16.96 0.52 -8.10
N CYS A 93 -17.68 -0.45 -7.55
CA CYS A 93 -19.14 -0.44 -7.49
C CYS A 93 -19.65 -0.58 -6.06
N ARG A 94 -20.66 0.22 -5.70
CA ARG A 94 -21.41 0.08 -4.45
C ARG A 94 -22.77 -0.55 -4.68
N MET A 95 -23.09 -1.53 -3.86
CA MET A 95 -24.36 -2.26 -3.93
C MET A 95 -24.71 -2.90 -2.58
N PRO A 96 -25.99 -3.26 -2.36
CA PRO A 96 -26.37 -4.08 -1.21
C PRO A 96 -25.68 -5.44 -1.23
N ALA A 97 -25.36 -5.98 -0.06
CA ALA A 97 -24.72 -7.29 0.11
C ALA A 97 -25.49 -8.39 -0.64
N SER A 98 -26.82 -8.41 -0.53
CA SER A 98 -27.66 -9.36 -1.27
C SER A 98 -27.53 -9.27 -2.79
N THR A 99 -27.30 -8.08 -3.34
CA THR A 99 -27.06 -7.89 -4.76
C THR A 99 -25.68 -8.40 -5.15
N ALA A 100 -24.67 -8.15 -4.32
CA ALA A 100 -23.33 -8.69 -4.52
C ALA A 100 -23.29 -10.22 -4.47
N GLU A 101 -24.02 -10.86 -3.54
CA GLU A 101 -24.12 -12.33 -3.44
C GLU A 101 -24.83 -12.93 -4.66
N ARG A 102 -25.84 -12.25 -5.23
CA ARG A 102 -26.47 -12.67 -6.51
C ARG A 102 -25.54 -12.46 -7.71
N LEU A 103 -24.80 -11.36 -7.73
CA LEU A 103 -23.86 -11.01 -8.78
C LEU A 103 -22.70 -12.02 -8.84
N LEU A 104 -22.26 -12.51 -7.68
CA LEU A 104 -21.09 -13.38 -7.50
C LEU A 104 -21.49 -14.68 -6.80
N PRO A 105 -22.12 -15.65 -7.50
CA PRO A 105 -22.60 -16.87 -6.88
C PRO A 105 -21.50 -17.60 -6.13
N GLY A 106 -21.81 -18.03 -4.90
CA GLY A 106 -20.86 -18.64 -3.95
C GLY A 106 -20.35 -17.69 -2.89
N ALA A 107 -20.33 -16.37 -3.16
CA ALA A 107 -19.97 -15.39 -2.14
C ALA A 107 -21.07 -15.30 -1.06
N GLU A 108 -20.63 -15.30 0.20
CA GLU A 108 -21.47 -14.97 1.37
C GLU A 108 -20.71 -13.98 2.26
N PHE A 109 -21.28 -12.80 2.50
CA PHE A 109 -20.59 -11.74 3.26
C PHE A 109 -20.81 -11.88 4.77
N HIS A 110 -19.70 -11.84 5.51
CA HIS A 110 -19.70 -11.81 6.96
C HIS A 110 -18.86 -10.65 7.48
N ARG A 111 -19.21 -10.23 8.70
CA ARG A 111 -18.46 -9.25 9.46
C ARG A 111 -17.42 -9.96 10.32
N TYR A 112 -16.20 -9.44 10.29
CA TYR A 112 -15.11 -9.87 11.15
C TYR A 112 -14.62 -8.68 11.96
N VAL A 113 -14.30 -8.91 13.23
CA VAL A 113 -13.90 -7.87 14.18
C VAL A 113 -12.59 -8.22 14.87
N LYS A 114 -11.79 -7.20 15.16
CA LYS A 114 -10.55 -7.31 15.93
C LYS A 114 -10.33 -6.02 16.72
N GLY A 115 -10.62 -6.05 18.01
CA GLY A 115 -10.63 -4.85 18.84
C GLY A 115 -11.67 -3.85 18.32
N GLN A 116 -11.25 -2.63 17.99
CA GLN A 116 -12.11 -1.59 17.40
C GLN A 116 -12.26 -1.70 15.87
N ARG A 117 -11.58 -2.67 15.24
CA ARG A 117 -11.52 -2.82 13.78
C ARG A 117 -12.63 -3.74 13.30
N SER A 118 -13.24 -3.41 12.15
CA SER A 118 -14.18 -4.29 11.47
C SER A 118 -13.89 -4.36 9.97
N VAL A 119 -14.10 -5.55 9.38
CA VAL A 119 -14.07 -5.77 7.93
C VAL A 119 -15.22 -6.67 7.51
N VAL A 120 -15.63 -6.52 6.26
CA VAL A 120 -16.65 -7.36 5.62
C VAL A 120 -15.98 -8.21 4.56
N ARG A 121 -16.02 -9.54 4.71
CA ARG A 121 -15.36 -10.49 3.81
C ARG A 121 -16.21 -11.72 3.58
N SER A 122 -15.96 -12.43 2.49
CA SER A 122 -16.50 -13.75 2.25
C SER A 122 -15.47 -14.84 2.52
N PRO A 123 -15.79 -15.84 3.38
CA PRO A 123 -14.94 -17.00 3.61
C PRO A 123 -15.05 -18.03 2.48
N LEU A 124 -16.09 -17.93 1.64
CA LEU A 124 -16.38 -18.84 0.54
C LEU A 124 -15.84 -18.27 -0.78
N PRO A 125 -15.44 -19.12 -1.74
CA PRO A 125 -15.06 -18.67 -3.08
C PRO A 125 -16.28 -18.12 -3.82
N TYR A 126 -16.03 -17.25 -4.79
CA TYR A 126 -17.06 -16.75 -5.71
C TYR A 126 -16.82 -17.26 -7.13
N THR A 127 -17.86 -17.17 -7.94
CA THR A 127 -17.82 -17.44 -9.37
C THR A 127 -18.32 -16.24 -10.16
N VAL A 128 -17.95 -16.17 -11.43
CA VAL A 128 -18.47 -15.22 -12.41
C VAL A 128 -18.99 -16.00 -13.62
N PRO A 129 -19.96 -15.45 -14.37
CA PRO A 129 -20.37 -16.03 -15.65
C PRO A 129 -19.18 -16.30 -16.56
N GLU A 130 -19.22 -17.42 -17.29
CA GLU A 130 -18.13 -17.85 -18.20
C GLU A 130 -17.80 -16.78 -19.24
N GLU A 131 -18.82 -16.10 -19.77
CA GLU A 131 -18.70 -14.97 -20.71
C GLU A 131 -17.88 -13.78 -20.16
N LEU A 132 -17.76 -13.66 -18.83
CA LEU A 132 -17.01 -12.59 -18.18
C LEU A 132 -15.64 -13.03 -17.67
N ALA A 133 -15.35 -14.35 -17.67
CA ALA A 133 -14.10 -14.89 -17.16
C ALA A 133 -12.87 -14.37 -17.95
N GLU A 134 -13.05 -14.10 -19.25
CA GLU A 134 -12.00 -13.50 -20.09
C GLU A 134 -11.85 -11.98 -19.90
N HIS A 135 -12.83 -11.33 -19.27
CA HIS A 135 -12.91 -9.88 -19.10
C HIS A 135 -12.52 -9.41 -17.71
N LEU A 136 -12.38 -10.31 -16.74
CA LEU A 136 -12.05 -10.03 -15.35
C LEU A 136 -10.78 -10.77 -14.92
N ASP A 137 -9.94 -10.09 -14.16
CA ASP A 137 -8.80 -10.72 -13.47
C ASP A 137 -9.21 -11.23 -12.09
N PHE A 138 -9.90 -10.39 -11.33
CA PHE A 138 -10.48 -10.72 -10.02
C PHE A 138 -11.49 -9.66 -9.57
N VAL A 139 -12.24 -9.98 -8.51
CA VAL A 139 -13.05 -9.02 -7.74
C VAL A 139 -12.43 -8.79 -6.35
N GLY A 140 -12.01 -7.56 -6.11
CA GLY A 140 -11.45 -7.08 -4.84
C GLY A 140 -12.52 -6.77 -3.81
N GLY A 141 -12.15 -6.90 -2.53
CA GLY A 141 -13.05 -6.67 -1.39
C GLY A 141 -13.71 -7.94 -0.82
N LEU A 142 -13.50 -9.11 -1.43
CA LEU A 142 -14.09 -10.36 -0.96
C LEU A 142 -13.26 -11.09 0.10
N HIS A 143 -12.00 -11.44 -0.16
CA HIS A 143 -11.28 -12.41 0.70
C HIS A 143 -10.16 -11.81 1.55
N ARG A 144 -9.40 -10.85 1.00
CA ARG A 144 -8.15 -10.38 1.62
C ARG A 144 -8.40 -9.51 2.83
N PHE A 145 -7.95 -9.98 3.99
CA PHE A 145 -7.88 -9.17 5.21
C PHE A 145 -6.72 -8.20 5.11
N PRO A 146 -6.84 -6.99 5.68
CA PRO A 146 -5.73 -6.05 5.70
C PRO A 146 -4.56 -6.63 6.51
N ALA A 147 -3.34 -6.48 5.97
CA ALA A 147 -2.12 -6.95 6.59
C ALA A 147 -1.97 -6.41 8.02
N GLU A 148 -1.47 -7.27 8.92
CA GLU A 148 -1.02 -6.86 10.25
C GLU A 148 0.41 -7.32 10.46
N ARG A 149 1.34 -6.39 10.35
CA ARG A 149 2.69 -6.55 10.91
C ARG A 149 2.78 -5.74 12.19
N LYS A 150 3.24 -6.38 13.27
CA LYS A 150 3.55 -5.65 14.50
C LYS A 150 4.87 -4.93 14.27
N VAL A 151 4.89 -3.62 14.43
CA VAL A 151 6.14 -2.87 14.56
C VAL A 151 6.83 -3.34 15.84
N VAL A 152 7.81 -4.24 15.71
CA VAL A 152 8.54 -4.75 16.86
C VAL A 152 9.65 -3.75 17.21
N SER A 153 9.32 -2.73 18.01
CA SER A 153 10.37 -1.93 18.61
C SER A 153 11.04 -2.71 19.75
N ARG A 154 12.17 -3.34 19.45
CA ARG A 154 13.03 -4.01 20.45
C ARG A 154 13.58 -3.04 21.50
N ALA A 155 13.57 -1.73 21.23
CA ALA A 155 14.03 -0.70 22.16
C ALA A 155 13.14 -0.60 23.41
N TRP A 156 11.83 -0.78 23.28
CA TRP A 156 10.91 -0.77 24.43
C TRP A 156 10.92 -2.10 25.20
N ALA A 157 11.11 -3.23 24.51
CA ALA A 157 11.22 -4.54 25.13
C ALA A 157 12.47 -4.70 26.02
N ARG A 158 13.57 -3.98 25.73
CA ARG A 158 14.75 -3.94 26.62
C ARG A 158 14.54 -3.07 27.85
N LYS A 159 13.74 -1.99 27.76
CA LYS A 159 13.50 -1.06 28.86
C LYS A 159 12.75 -1.70 30.04
N GLU A 160 11.91 -2.71 29.79
CA GLU A 160 11.27 -3.52 30.85
C GLU A 160 12.25 -4.50 31.52
N MET A 161 13.26 -5.01 30.80
CA MET A 161 14.28 -5.90 31.39
C MET A 161 15.36 -5.15 32.16
N GLU A 162 15.74 -3.94 31.73
CA GLU A 162 16.79 -3.14 32.40
C GLU A 162 16.32 -2.48 33.70
N TRP A 163 15.02 -2.32 33.94
CA TRP A 163 14.50 -1.81 35.21
C TRP A 163 14.74 -2.78 36.40
N GLY A 164 15.18 -4.01 36.14
CA GLY A 164 15.55 -5.00 37.17
C GLY A 164 17.03 -5.02 37.55
N GLN A 165 17.92 -4.30 36.85
CA GLN A 165 19.35 -4.29 37.15
C GLN A 165 19.90 -2.85 37.17
N GLN A 166 19.97 -2.27 38.36
CA GLN A 166 20.79 -1.09 38.60
C GLN A 166 22.27 -1.48 38.44
N SER A 167 22.92 -0.97 37.39
CA SER A 167 24.38 -0.91 37.32
C SER A 167 24.83 0.53 37.15
N GLU A 168 25.57 1.03 38.14
CA GLU A 168 26.24 2.32 38.16
C GLU A 168 27.32 2.39 37.07
N GLY A 169 27.03 3.14 36.02
CA GLY A 169 27.97 3.59 35.02
C GLY A 169 27.30 4.71 34.24
N ARG A 170 28.02 5.79 33.89
CA ARG A 170 27.50 6.83 33.01
C ARG A 170 27.25 6.23 31.62
N ALA A 171 26.12 5.56 31.46
CA ALA A 171 25.62 5.15 30.16
C ALA A 171 25.40 6.42 29.36
N ALA A 172 26.16 6.57 28.26
CA ALA A 172 25.87 7.59 27.27
C ALA A 172 24.40 7.43 26.88
N PHE A 173 23.58 8.42 27.23
CA PHE A 173 22.15 8.42 26.91
C PHE A 173 22.01 8.52 25.39
N HIS A 174 21.89 7.38 24.71
CA HIS A 174 21.68 7.34 23.27
C HIS A 174 20.18 7.30 22.99
N LEU A 175 19.62 8.40 22.45
CA LEU A 175 18.19 8.56 22.16
C LEU A 175 17.67 7.61 21.06
N GLY A 176 18.54 6.79 20.48
CA GLY A 176 18.27 5.96 19.32
C GLY A 176 18.70 6.64 18.01
N VAL A 177 18.20 6.13 16.89
CA VAL A 177 18.41 6.74 15.58
C VAL A 177 17.48 7.95 15.48
N THR A 178 18.04 9.11 15.14
CA THR A 178 17.29 10.37 14.92
C THR A 178 17.58 10.90 13.51
N PRO A 179 16.82 11.89 13.00
CA PRO A 179 17.13 12.59 11.75
C PRO A 179 18.59 13.00 11.61
N SER A 180 19.20 13.58 12.66
CA SER A 180 20.60 13.97 12.66
C SER A 180 21.56 12.79 12.51
N VAL A 181 21.26 11.64 13.12
CA VAL A 181 22.06 10.41 13.00
C VAL A 181 22.00 9.88 11.56
N ILE A 182 20.80 9.81 10.97
CA ILE A 182 20.59 9.37 9.58
C ILE A 182 21.33 10.29 8.62
N ARG A 183 21.11 11.61 8.73
CA ARG A 183 21.75 12.61 7.86
C ARG A 183 23.27 12.55 7.97
N LYS A 184 23.82 12.47 9.18
CA LYS A 184 25.27 12.32 9.39
C LYS A 184 25.81 11.01 8.79
N ARG A 185 25.13 9.88 9.01
CA ARG A 185 25.58 8.57 8.51
C ARG A 185 25.61 8.50 6.99
N TYR A 186 24.63 9.10 6.34
CA TYR A 186 24.51 9.11 4.88
C TYR A 186 25.05 10.41 4.25
N ASN A 187 25.94 11.12 4.95
CA ASN A 187 26.67 12.29 4.46
C ASN A 187 25.78 13.42 3.92
N MET A 188 24.60 13.63 4.51
CA MET A 188 23.69 14.72 4.18
C MET A 188 24.01 15.96 5.02
N THR A 189 24.37 17.04 4.35
CA THR A 189 24.66 18.35 4.93
C THR A 189 23.38 19.14 5.23
N GLY A 190 23.48 20.28 5.91
CA GLY A 190 22.33 21.17 6.14
C GLY A 190 21.76 21.78 4.84
N GLY A 191 22.55 21.83 3.77
CA GLY A 191 22.15 22.31 2.45
C GLY A 191 21.46 21.27 1.58
N ASP A 192 21.54 19.98 1.93
CA ASP A 192 20.91 18.88 1.18
C ASP A 192 19.42 18.80 1.51
N VAL A 193 18.68 19.77 0.98
CA VAL A 193 17.24 19.94 1.14
C VAL A 193 16.59 20.26 -0.21
N GLY A 194 15.31 19.93 -0.35
CA GLY A 194 14.53 20.20 -1.55
C GLY A 194 14.41 21.69 -1.85
N LEU A 195 14.76 22.07 -3.08
CA LEU A 195 14.62 23.44 -3.60
C LEU A 195 13.67 23.52 -4.81
N ALA A 196 13.48 22.41 -5.52
CA ALA A 196 12.66 22.37 -6.73
C ALA A 196 11.15 22.37 -6.38
N PRO A 197 10.37 23.36 -6.85
CA PRO A 197 8.97 23.57 -6.43
C PRO A 197 7.98 22.52 -6.96
N ASN A 198 8.40 21.73 -7.96
CA ASN A 198 7.59 20.67 -8.57
C ASN A 198 8.07 19.27 -8.20
N ASN A 199 9.06 19.15 -7.29
CA ASN A 199 9.47 17.85 -6.77
C ASN A 199 8.63 17.51 -5.53
N SER A 200 8.09 16.31 -5.46
CA SER A 200 7.23 15.90 -4.35
C SER A 200 7.37 14.41 -4.05
N GLN A 201 7.08 14.04 -2.82
CA GLN A 201 7.16 12.69 -2.31
C GLN A 201 5.90 12.32 -1.52
N ALA A 202 5.68 11.02 -1.37
CA ALA A 202 4.60 10.49 -0.56
C ALA A 202 5.06 9.31 0.29
N CYS A 203 4.40 9.16 1.45
CA CYS A 203 4.38 7.94 2.21
C CYS A 203 2.98 7.32 2.19
N ALA A 204 2.91 6.00 2.15
CA ALA A 204 1.67 5.24 2.24
C ALA A 204 1.84 4.06 3.20
N GLN A 205 0.88 3.92 4.10
CA GLN A 205 0.82 2.81 5.04
C GLN A 205 -0.64 2.39 5.22
N PHE A 206 -0.82 1.11 5.57
CA PHE A 206 -2.14 0.47 5.55
C PHE A 206 -2.53 -0.15 6.89
N LEU A 207 -1.70 0.09 7.91
CA LEU A 207 -2.06 -0.18 9.29
C LEU A 207 -3.10 0.85 9.73
N GLU A 208 -4.09 0.43 10.51
CA GLU A 208 -5.13 1.33 11.01
C GLU A 208 -4.59 2.20 12.15
N GLN A 209 -3.72 3.12 11.75
CA GLN A 209 -2.99 4.10 12.52
C GLN A 209 -3.12 5.42 11.79
N TYR A 210 -3.40 6.48 12.54
CA TYR A 210 -3.70 7.78 11.96
C TYR A 210 -2.48 8.69 12.02
N PHE A 211 -2.25 9.42 10.94
CA PHE A 211 -1.25 10.50 10.93
C PHE A 211 -1.83 11.70 11.70
N HIS A 212 -1.05 12.27 12.62
CA HIS A 212 -1.41 13.48 13.35
C HIS A 212 -0.45 14.61 12.97
N GLN A 213 -1.02 15.72 12.50
CA GLN A 213 -0.24 16.89 12.07
C GLN A 213 0.48 17.57 13.25
N ALA A 214 -0.07 17.48 14.47
CA ALA A 214 0.58 18.01 15.67
C ALA A 214 1.89 17.25 15.98
N ASP A 215 1.85 15.91 15.94
CA ASP A 215 3.00 15.05 16.20
C ASP A 215 4.15 15.34 15.24
N LEU A 216 3.86 15.50 13.94
CA LEU A 216 4.88 15.87 12.95
C LEU A 216 5.50 17.24 13.24
N ALA A 217 4.69 18.21 13.65
CA ALA A 217 5.20 19.55 13.97
C ALA A 217 6.11 19.51 15.20
N GLU A 218 5.72 18.77 16.25
CA GLU A 218 6.54 18.55 17.44
C GLU A 218 7.83 17.79 17.12
N PHE A 219 7.74 16.70 16.34
CA PHE A 219 8.90 15.94 15.88
C PHE A 219 9.92 16.83 15.16
N MET A 220 9.45 17.68 14.23
CA MET A 220 10.31 18.60 13.49
C MET A 220 10.90 19.69 14.40
N GLN A 221 10.17 20.15 15.41
CA GLN A 221 10.70 21.10 16.40
C GLN A 221 11.81 20.48 17.27
N LEU A 222 11.70 19.18 17.58
CA LEU A 222 12.68 18.44 18.37
C LEU A 222 13.91 18.05 17.55
N PHE A 223 13.72 17.54 16.32
CA PHE A 223 14.79 16.88 15.56
C PHE A 223 15.19 17.57 14.24
N GLY A 224 14.39 18.53 13.75
CA GLY A 224 14.61 19.18 12.46
C GLY A 224 15.51 20.43 12.47
N ARG A 225 16.01 20.86 13.64
CA ARG A 225 16.71 22.16 13.78
C ARG A 225 18.01 22.30 12.97
N SER A 226 18.62 21.19 12.56
CA SER A 226 19.90 21.16 11.84
C SER A 226 19.78 21.27 10.32
N PHE A 227 18.57 21.35 9.76
CA PHE A 227 18.32 21.45 8.33
C PHE A 227 17.01 22.19 8.02
N GLY A 228 16.89 22.79 6.83
CA GLY A 228 15.64 23.38 6.36
C GLY A 228 14.57 22.30 6.20
N HIS A 229 13.40 22.48 6.82
CA HIS A 229 12.33 21.48 6.81
C HIS A 229 10.95 22.11 6.78
N ARG A 230 9.96 21.28 6.45
CA ARG A 230 8.54 21.59 6.60
C ARG A 230 8.00 20.83 7.80
N SER A 231 7.10 21.47 8.54
CA SER A 231 6.40 20.85 9.67
C SER A 231 4.99 20.38 9.31
N GLN A 232 4.55 20.57 8.06
CA GLN A 232 3.21 20.24 7.60
C GLN A 232 3.19 19.38 6.33
N VAL A 233 2.29 18.40 6.29
CA VAL A 233 1.93 17.71 5.05
C VAL A 233 0.97 18.57 4.25
N ASP A 234 1.14 18.56 2.93
CA ASP A 234 0.34 19.39 2.02
C ASP A 234 -1.03 18.79 1.76
N ARG A 235 -1.07 17.45 1.66
CA ARG A 235 -2.31 16.74 1.42
C ARG A 235 -2.32 15.37 2.09
N VAL A 236 -3.41 15.11 2.79
CA VAL A 236 -3.77 13.78 3.26
C VAL A 236 -4.75 13.19 2.26
N VAL A 237 -4.40 12.05 1.63
CA VAL A 237 -5.20 11.43 0.55
C VAL A 237 -5.93 10.20 1.10
N GLY A 238 -7.26 10.25 1.12
CA GLY A 238 -8.11 9.18 1.66
C GLY A 238 -8.94 9.67 2.85
N HIS A 239 -9.62 8.74 3.53
CA HIS A 239 -10.41 9.06 4.72
C HIS A 239 -9.53 9.01 5.97
N GLN A 240 -9.39 10.11 6.70
CA GLN A 240 -8.98 10.03 8.10
C GLN A 240 -10.19 9.97 9.00
N GLY A 241 -10.38 8.82 9.65
CA GLY A 241 -11.21 8.75 10.84
C GLY A 241 -10.57 9.53 11.99
N LYS A 242 -11.36 9.78 13.04
CA LYS A 242 -10.83 10.25 14.33
C LYS A 242 -10.29 9.04 15.09
N GLY A 243 -8.99 8.79 15.01
CA GLY A 243 -8.36 7.71 15.75
C GLY A 243 -7.01 8.08 16.31
N LYS A 244 -6.49 7.21 17.19
CA LYS A 244 -5.21 7.43 17.85
C LYS A 244 -4.08 7.44 16.82
N ALA A 245 -3.14 8.36 17.01
CA ALA A 245 -1.86 8.30 16.32
C ALA A 245 -1.21 6.93 16.55
N GLY A 246 -0.53 6.42 15.54
CA GLY A 246 0.17 5.15 15.66
C GLY A 246 1.59 5.26 15.14
N LEU A 247 2.47 4.45 15.73
CA LEU A 247 3.91 4.49 15.51
C LEU A 247 4.30 4.42 14.02
N GLU A 248 3.68 3.55 13.24
CA GLU A 248 3.95 3.40 11.80
C GLU A 248 3.56 4.65 11.01
N ALA A 249 2.36 5.17 11.29
CA ALA A 249 1.83 6.35 10.60
C ALA A 249 2.65 7.62 10.89
N SER A 250 3.24 7.71 12.08
CA SER A 250 4.17 8.78 12.45
C SER A 250 5.58 8.54 11.88
N LEU A 251 6.10 7.32 12.01
CA LEU A 251 7.45 6.95 11.58
C LEU A 251 7.69 7.25 10.10
N ASP A 252 6.78 6.80 9.23
CA ASP A 252 6.92 6.94 7.78
C ASP A 252 7.00 8.41 7.35
N VAL A 253 6.11 9.26 7.88
CA VAL A 253 6.05 10.68 7.50
C VAL A 253 7.19 11.49 8.12
N GLU A 254 7.54 11.24 9.38
CA GLU A 254 8.58 11.96 10.11
C GLU A 254 9.95 11.74 9.46
N TYR A 255 10.28 10.50 9.08
CA TYR A 255 11.57 10.17 8.50
C TYR A 255 11.66 10.46 7.00
N ILE A 256 10.58 10.29 6.23
CA ILE A 256 10.62 10.69 4.81
C ILE A 256 10.76 12.21 4.69
N MET A 257 10.14 13.00 5.57
CA MET A 257 10.28 14.46 5.59
C MET A 257 11.60 14.94 6.21
N SER A 258 12.36 14.06 6.87
CA SER A 258 13.70 14.36 7.40
C SER A 258 14.82 14.07 6.40
N THR A 259 14.66 13.00 5.62
CA THR A 259 15.61 12.60 4.57
C THR A 259 15.32 13.34 3.26
N GLY A 260 14.08 13.35 2.80
CA GLY A 260 13.57 14.23 1.74
C GLY A 260 13.14 15.60 2.29
N ALA A 261 14.04 16.28 3.00
CA ALA A 261 13.72 17.52 3.69
C ALA A 261 13.34 18.65 2.74
N ASN A 262 12.45 19.55 3.18
CA ASN A 262 12.00 20.75 2.46
C ASN A 262 11.40 20.54 1.05
N LEU A 263 11.02 19.31 0.68
CA LEU A 263 10.36 19.08 -0.60
C LEU A 263 8.97 19.73 -0.64
N SER A 264 8.60 20.24 -1.81
CA SER A 264 7.27 20.76 -2.07
C SER A 264 6.21 19.65 -1.98
N ARG A 265 5.09 19.97 -1.35
CA ARG A 265 3.86 19.16 -1.34
C ARG A 265 4.00 17.70 -0.89
N PRO A 266 4.58 17.41 0.29
CA PRO A 266 4.61 16.05 0.82
C PRO A 266 3.17 15.55 1.04
N ARG A 267 2.87 14.34 0.57
CA ARG A 267 1.55 13.73 0.71
C ARG A 267 1.60 12.51 1.62
N CYS A 268 0.61 12.38 2.49
CA CYS A 268 0.40 11.17 3.28
C CYS A 268 -0.86 10.47 2.75
N VAL A 269 -0.76 9.18 2.45
CA VAL A 269 -1.93 8.35 2.14
C VAL A 269 -2.22 7.48 3.37
N PRO A 270 -3.07 7.94 4.32
CA PRO A 270 -3.46 7.12 5.45
C PRO A 270 -4.34 5.94 5.02
N ALA A 271 -4.36 4.92 5.88
CA ALA A 271 -5.19 3.72 5.78
C ALA A 271 -6.69 3.99 5.98
N GLY A 272 -7.27 4.97 5.28
CA GLY A 272 -8.70 5.21 5.32
C GLY A 272 -9.47 3.98 4.87
N ARG A 273 -10.28 3.41 5.77
CA ARG A 273 -11.03 2.17 5.51
C ARG A 273 -12.47 2.46 5.15
N HIS A 274 -12.92 1.80 4.09
CA HIS A 274 -14.28 1.28 3.99
C HIS A 274 -14.22 -0.22 4.33
N GLU A 275 -15.17 -0.76 5.11
CA GLU A 275 -15.07 -2.13 5.67
C GLU A 275 -14.92 -3.23 4.61
N SER A 276 -15.41 -2.98 3.40
CA SER A 276 -15.33 -3.87 2.23
C SER A 276 -14.16 -3.56 1.29
N GLN A 277 -13.44 -2.44 1.47
CA GLN A 277 -12.27 -2.14 0.64
C GLN A 277 -11.01 -2.82 1.18
N GLU A 278 -10.10 -3.12 0.26
CA GLU A 278 -8.72 -3.45 0.57
C GLU A 278 -7.88 -2.17 0.49
N PRO A 279 -7.29 -1.69 1.60
CA PRO A 279 -6.61 -0.39 1.63
C PRO A 279 -5.46 -0.27 0.62
N PHE A 280 -4.68 -1.34 0.45
CA PHE A 280 -3.57 -1.39 -0.50
C PHE A 280 -4.06 -1.27 -1.95
N LEU A 281 -5.11 -2.01 -2.32
CA LEU A 281 -5.71 -1.92 -3.65
C LEU A 281 -6.28 -0.51 -3.90
N ALA A 282 -6.95 0.09 -2.92
CA ALA A 282 -7.46 1.46 -3.04
C ALA A 282 -6.35 2.47 -3.34
N TRP A 283 -5.18 2.34 -2.68
CA TRP A 283 -4.01 3.17 -3.00
C TRP A 283 -3.49 2.94 -4.42
N LEU A 284 -3.43 1.68 -4.86
CA LEU A 284 -3.00 1.33 -6.21
C LEU A 284 -3.91 1.96 -7.29
N LEU A 285 -5.22 1.97 -7.04
CA LEU A 285 -6.21 2.64 -7.90
C LEU A 285 -6.00 4.16 -7.97
N LEU A 286 -5.56 4.80 -6.87
CA LEU A 286 -5.24 6.23 -6.87
C LEU A 286 -4.10 6.55 -7.85
N LEU A 287 -3.08 5.69 -7.93
CA LEU A 287 -1.99 5.86 -8.89
C LEU A 287 -2.56 5.90 -10.31
N SER A 288 -3.50 5.01 -10.62
CA SER A 288 -4.15 4.89 -11.92
C SER A 288 -5.23 5.94 -12.20
N ASN A 289 -5.53 6.82 -11.26
CA ASN A 289 -6.59 7.84 -11.39
C ASN A 289 -6.08 9.29 -11.31
N MET A 290 -4.84 9.51 -10.88
CA MET A 290 -4.27 10.86 -10.73
C MET A 290 -3.16 11.09 -11.75
N SER A 291 -3.30 12.12 -12.59
CA SER A 291 -2.28 12.52 -13.57
C SER A 291 -1.03 13.12 -12.90
N SER A 292 -1.23 13.90 -11.83
CA SER A 292 -0.17 14.55 -11.05
C SER A 292 0.03 13.87 -9.69
N LEU A 293 1.00 12.96 -9.66
CA LEU A 293 1.43 12.22 -8.47
C LEU A 293 2.80 12.69 -8.00
N PRO A 294 3.11 12.48 -6.71
CA PRO A 294 4.48 12.53 -6.23
C PRO A 294 5.39 11.58 -7.01
N TRP A 295 6.64 11.99 -7.23
CA TRP A 295 7.60 11.19 -7.99
C TRP A 295 8.12 9.99 -7.20
N VAL A 296 8.16 10.11 -5.88
CA VAL A 296 8.67 9.08 -4.96
C VAL A 296 7.57 8.67 -3.99
N HIS A 297 7.33 7.36 -3.90
CA HIS A 297 6.39 6.75 -2.96
C HIS A 297 7.13 5.75 -2.07
N SER A 298 7.23 6.06 -0.77
CA SER A 298 7.70 5.11 0.25
C SER A 298 6.50 4.38 0.84
N VAL A 299 6.51 3.04 0.77
CA VAL A 299 5.33 2.24 1.10
C VAL A 299 5.65 1.15 2.11
N SER A 300 4.98 1.23 3.26
CA SER A 300 5.10 0.25 4.35
C SER A 300 3.90 -0.71 4.29
N TYR A 301 4.08 -1.78 3.51
CA TYR A 301 3.09 -2.85 3.32
C TYR A 301 3.76 -4.16 2.94
N GLY A 302 3.18 -5.27 3.37
CA GLY A 302 3.52 -6.57 2.82
C GLY A 302 2.65 -7.69 3.37
N ASP A 303 2.26 -8.60 2.47
CA ASP A 303 1.65 -9.88 2.77
C ASP A 303 2.66 -11.01 2.50
N ASP A 304 2.43 -12.18 3.06
CA ASP A 304 3.16 -13.39 2.65
C ASP A 304 2.81 -13.72 1.19
N GLU A 305 3.79 -13.90 0.31
CA GLU A 305 3.55 -14.09 -1.13
C GLU A 305 2.66 -15.31 -1.41
N ASP A 306 2.86 -16.41 -0.67
CA ASP A 306 2.06 -17.63 -0.78
C ASP A 306 0.62 -17.51 -0.26
N SER A 307 0.27 -16.40 0.39
CA SER A 307 -1.11 -16.11 0.82
C SER A 307 -1.95 -15.46 -0.27
N LEU A 308 -1.32 -14.95 -1.34
CA LEU A 308 -1.97 -14.21 -2.41
C LEU A 308 -2.29 -15.11 -3.60
N SER A 309 -3.38 -14.82 -4.31
CA SER A 309 -3.66 -15.49 -5.57
C SER A 309 -2.69 -15.00 -6.65
N ARG A 310 -2.32 -15.91 -7.56
CA ARG A 310 -1.48 -15.59 -8.70
C ARG A 310 -2.05 -14.45 -9.55
N ALA A 311 -3.37 -14.49 -9.83
CA ALA A 311 -4.07 -13.45 -10.58
C ALA A 311 -3.95 -12.07 -9.92
N TYR A 312 -4.01 -12.00 -8.59
CA TYR A 312 -3.83 -10.75 -7.87
C TYR A 312 -2.39 -10.24 -7.98
N MET A 313 -1.40 -11.09 -7.74
CA MET A 313 0.01 -10.69 -7.81
C MET A 313 0.42 -10.25 -9.20
N GLU A 314 0.01 -10.99 -10.24
CA GLU A 314 0.27 -10.63 -11.63
C GLU A 314 -0.37 -9.29 -11.98
N ARG A 315 -1.62 -9.05 -11.58
CA ARG A 315 -2.28 -7.76 -11.79
C ARG A 315 -1.60 -6.62 -11.03
N VAL A 316 -1.25 -6.80 -9.75
CA VAL A 316 -0.54 -5.77 -8.98
C VAL A 316 0.83 -5.47 -9.61
N ASN A 317 1.54 -6.47 -10.13
CA ASN A 317 2.77 -6.26 -10.88
C ASN A 317 2.54 -5.42 -12.14
N VAL A 318 1.43 -5.62 -12.86
CA VAL A 318 1.08 -4.75 -14.00
C VAL A 318 0.81 -3.32 -13.55
N GLU A 319 0.17 -3.10 -12.41
CA GLU A 319 0.00 -1.75 -11.87
C GLU A 319 1.33 -1.08 -11.49
N PHE A 320 2.31 -1.84 -10.97
CA PHE A 320 3.66 -1.33 -10.78
C PHE A 320 4.38 -1.05 -12.09
N MET A 321 4.18 -1.86 -13.13
CA MET A 321 4.66 -1.53 -14.48
C MET A 321 4.06 -0.23 -15.00
N LYS A 322 2.77 0.02 -14.78
CA LYS A 322 2.12 1.28 -15.13
C LYS A 322 2.74 2.47 -14.40
N ALA A 323 3.05 2.31 -13.11
CA ALA A 323 3.75 3.33 -12.33
C ALA A 323 5.17 3.59 -12.84
N ALA A 324 5.95 2.53 -13.10
CA ALA A 324 7.30 2.61 -13.63
C ALA A 324 7.35 3.26 -15.03
N ALA A 325 6.40 2.92 -15.91
CA ALA A 325 6.28 3.53 -17.24
C ALA A 325 6.04 5.04 -17.16
N ARG A 326 5.43 5.53 -16.07
CA ARG A 326 5.18 6.94 -15.78
C ARG A 326 6.32 7.63 -15.01
N GLY A 327 7.41 6.92 -14.73
CA GLY A 327 8.57 7.46 -14.02
C GLY A 327 8.38 7.62 -12.52
N LEU A 328 7.42 6.89 -11.93
CA LEU A 328 7.24 6.88 -10.49
C LEU A 328 8.23 5.91 -9.85
N THR A 329 8.93 6.35 -8.81
CA THR A 329 9.77 5.51 -7.96
C THR A 329 8.93 5.01 -6.79
N ILE A 330 8.71 3.70 -6.71
CA ILE A 330 7.99 3.07 -5.60
C ILE A 330 8.96 2.20 -4.81
N LEU A 331 9.06 2.49 -3.50
CA LEU A 331 9.89 1.76 -2.56
C LEU A 331 8.99 0.97 -1.61
N PHE A 332 9.35 -0.30 -1.37
CA PHE A 332 8.70 -1.14 -0.37
C PHE A 332 9.71 -1.63 0.66
N ALA A 333 9.29 -1.70 1.92
CA ALA A 333 10.07 -2.36 2.96
C ALA A 333 10.20 -3.87 2.65
N SER A 334 11.37 -4.47 2.88
CA SER A 334 11.59 -5.91 2.66
C SER A 334 10.84 -6.82 3.65
N GLY A 335 10.33 -6.24 4.74
CA GLY A 335 9.73 -6.94 5.87
C GLY A 335 10.69 -7.14 7.05
N ASP A 336 10.11 -7.38 8.22
CA ASP A 336 10.82 -7.45 9.52
C ASP A 336 11.09 -8.88 10.01
N ASP A 337 10.72 -9.88 9.22
CA ASP A 337 10.75 -11.31 9.59
C ASP A 337 12.01 -12.04 9.06
N GLY A 338 13.03 -11.30 8.63
CA GLY A 338 14.19 -11.86 7.94
C GLY A 338 13.77 -12.58 6.65
N ALA A 339 14.24 -13.82 6.46
CA ALA A 339 13.82 -14.66 5.32
C ALA A 339 12.39 -15.21 5.45
N GLY A 340 11.70 -14.93 6.57
CA GLY A 340 10.42 -15.53 6.90
C GLY A 340 10.53 -17.03 7.15
N CYS A 341 9.42 -17.65 7.55
CA CYS A 341 9.36 -19.10 7.73
C CYS A 341 7.97 -19.64 7.40
N ARG A 342 7.87 -20.43 6.34
CA ARG A 342 6.68 -21.20 6.00
C ARG A 342 6.77 -22.55 6.72
N ARG A 343 5.92 -22.72 7.73
CA ARG A 343 5.82 -23.97 8.48
C ARG A 343 5.06 -24.99 7.64
N VAL A 344 5.69 -26.13 7.38
CA VAL A 344 5.10 -27.26 6.66
C VAL A 344 4.94 -28.40 7.67
N PRO A 345 3.72 -28.72 8.12
CA PRO A 345 3.50 -29.83 9.05
C PRO A 345 4.07 -31.15 8.49
N GLY A 346 4.95 -31.81 9.24
CA GLY A 346 5.59 -33.06 8.81
C GLY A 346 6.63 -32.92 7.69
N GLY A 347 6.99 -31.69 7.29
CA GLY A 347 7.95 -31.41 6.22
C GLY A 347 9.07 -30.47 6.63
N LYS A 348 9.96 -30.14 5.68
CA LYS A 348 11.02 -29.16 5.88
C LYS A 348 10.44 -27.75 5.78
N HIS A 349 10.70 -26.92 6.79
CA HIS A 349 10.37 -25.50 6.73
C HIS A 349 11.13 -24.84 5.56
N THR A 350 10.50 -23.86 4.92
CA THR A 350 11.11 -23.09 3.84
C THR A 350 11.05 -21.60 4.16
N PHE A 351 11.91 -20.81 3.50
CA PHE A 351 11.78 -19.36 3.51
C PHE A 351 10.42 -18.93 2.94
N ARG A 352 9.98 -17.74 3.35
CA ARG A 352 8.66 -17.20 3.02
C ARG A 352 8.82 -15.76 2.58
N PRO A 353 8.93 -15.50 1.26
CA PRO A 353 9.05 -14.15 0.74
C PRO A 353 7.76 -13.35 0.98
N SER A 354 7.88 -12.02 0.94
CA SER A 354 6.75 -11.11 1.06
C SER A 354 6.50 -10.34 -0.23
N PHE A 355 5.24 -10.03 -0.50
CA PHE A 355 4.79 -9.23 -1.63
C PHE A 355 4.11 -7.97 -1.08
N PRO A 356 4.30 -6.76 -1.66
CA PRO A 356 4.99 -6.44 -2.92
C PRO A 356 6.52 -6.50 -2.97
N ALA A 357 7.22 -6.76 -1.87
CA ALA A 357 8.68 -6.71 -1.82
C ALA A 357 9.39 -7.64 -2.84
N SER A 358 8.74 -8.73 -3.28
CA SER A 358 9.23 -9.63 -4.33
C SER A 358 8.91 -9.19 -5.77
N SER A 359 8.16 -8.10 -5.97
CA SER A 359 7.87 -7.57 -7.31
C SER A 359 9.16 -7.11 -8.01
N PRO A 360 9.36 -7.46 -9.29
CA PRO A 360 10.53 -7.01 -10.05
C PRO A 360 10.45 -5.53 -10.48
N TYR A 361 9.33 -4.85 -10.21
CA TYR A 361 9.05 -3.49 -10.66
C TYR A 361 9.08 -2.45 -9.54
N VAL A 362 9.59 -2.82 -8.37
CA VAL A 362 9.73 -1.93 -7.20
C VAL A 362 11.15 -1.96 -6.67
N THR A 363 11.53 -0.90 -5.92
CA THR A 363 12.78 -0.89 -5.18
C THR A 363 12.54 -1.40 -3.76
N THR A 364 12.97 -2.61 -3.46
CA THR A 364 12.83 -3.19 -2.11
C THR A 364 13.98 -2.76 -1.21
N VAL A 365 13.66 -2.23 -0.03
CA VAL A 365 14.61 -1.64 0.92
C VAL A 365 14.72 -2.50 2.18
N GLY A 366 15.93 -2.99 2.46
CA GLY A 366 16.24 -3.76 3.68
C GLY A 366 16.64 -2.89 4.88
N GLY A 367 16.91 -3.55 6.02
CA GLY A 367 17.32 -2.89 7.27
C GLY A 367 18.78 -3.11 7.64
N THR A 368 19.39 -2.13 8.31
CA THR A 368 20.76 -2.22 8.88
C THR A 368 20.80 -1.67 10.30
N SER A 369 21.86 -1.98 11.05
CA SER A 369 22.07 -1.46 12.42
C SER A 369 23.53 -1.07 12.66
N PHE A 370 23.76 -0.19 13.63
CA PHE A 370 25.10 0.11 14.12
C PHE A 370 25.60 -1.03 15.00
N LYS A 371 26.91 -1.35 14.90
CA LYS A 371 27.53 -2.41 15.73
C LYS A 371 27.65 -1.99 17.20
N ASN A 372 27.97 -0.72 17.46
CA ASN A 372 28.11 -0.14 18.79
C ASN A 372 27.20 1.11 18.87
N PRO A 373 25.92 0.93 19.24
CA PRO A 373 24.95 2.01 19.33
C PRO A 373 25.22 2.98 20.48
#